data_AF-A0A1V4RMZ9-F1
#
_entry.id   AF-A0A1V4RMZ9-F1
#
_cell.length_a   1.000
_cell.length_b   1.000
_cell.length_c   1.000
_cell.angle_alpha   90.00
_cell.angle_beta   90.00
_cell.angle_gamma   90.00
#
_symmetry.space_group_name_H-M   'P 1'
#
loop_
_entity.id
_entity.type
_entity.pdbx_description
1 polymer ?
#
loop_
_entity_poly.entity_id
_entity_poly.type
_entity_poly.pdbx_seq_one_letter_code
_entity_poly.pdbx_strand_id
1 'polypeptide(L)'
;MESIFLPSILWLAALGGLFGVILAWASRRFAVEEDPRVDRVLEMLPGANCGGCGYPSCREFAQAIVEGKTTPGACVASNSEMVLKISRLVGLKVEEQRTPMVAVVHCQGGKKQTTELFDYEGIEDCRAAVLLFEGSKGCVYGCLGLGSCVNACPFGAISMGSNGLPVVDDNLCTGCGICVTVCPKGIIELIPKEQKIYLACSSHDRGRKVKDVCTVGCVGCGICAKVTPEDGIQMRDNLPEIDYQKNPNLVLAVHKCPQHCFVDKVKVRAKVAIGTDCNGCGQCKQLCPMGAIDGEPGERHTVIREKCVGCGICDMPFLDHLEEMRWRIIRSLVAVVVAALVCFFFSGQLLDFLTRPAVSLHPAPKIIFLSPIGMFTVRLTASVVAGVVLSLPFILYQVWCFIAPGLLEKERRYLPKVLLYSSLCFLAGAAVAYFVVVPMALRFLIGMATPEIQPQFDIGRYIGFVLKLTMAFGLVFELPVFSYFLTQMGILTPQFLRRKRPYAIVLIFLTAAILTPPDIFSQILMALPLILLYEISIWISSLVERGKAAS
;
A
#
# COMPACT_ATOMS: atom_id res chain seq x y z
N MET A 1 12.01 35.76 94.78
CA MET A 1 12.32 35.67 93.33
C MET A 1 11.94 34.31 92.74
N GLU A 2 11.82 33.23 93.53
CA GLU A 2 11.47 31.88 93.05
C GLU A 2 9.97 31.64 92.77
N SER A 3 9.05 32.44 93.33
CA SER A 3 7.59 32.19 93.24
C SER A 3 6.94 32.51 91.88
N ILE A 4 7.64 33.21 90.97
CA ILE A 4 7.08 33.65 89.67
C ILE A 4 7.68 32.86 88.50
N PHE A 5 8.90 32.36 88.63
CA PHE A 5 9.58 31.62 87.55
C PHE A 5 8.95 30.25 87.27
N LEU A 6 8.63 29.49 88.33
CA LEU A 6 8.04 28.17 88.19
C LEU A 6 6.67 28.18 87.47
N PRO A 7 5.70 29.07 87.81
CA PRO A 7 4.45 29.15 87.06
C PRO A 7 4.65 29.65 85.62
N SER A 8 5.62 30.52 85.37
CA SER A 8 5.91 31.01 84.00
C SER A 8 6.42 29.89 83.08
N ILE A 9 7.31 29.03 83.60
CA ILE A 9 7.81 27.86 82.88
C ILE A 9 6.69 26.85 82.64
N LEU A 10 5.84 26.61 83.64
CA LEU A 10 4.69 25.71 83.50
C LEU A 10 3.69 26.20 82.45
N TRP A 11 3.42 27.50 82.37
CA TRP A 11 2.54 28.08 81.35
C TRP A 11 3.13 27.99 79.94
N LEU A 12 4.43 28.26 79.77
CA LEU A 12 5.12 28.09 78.49
C LEU A 12 5.14 26.62 78.04
N ALA A 13 5.40 25.69 78.96
CA ALA A 13 5.34 24.26 78.67
C ALA A 13 3.92 23.79 78.32
N ALA A 14 2.89 24.29 79.01
CA ALA A 14 1.49 23.96 78.74
C ALA A 14 1.03 24.50 77.38
N LEU A 15 1.36 25.75 77.03
CA LEU A 15 1.08 26.32 75.71
C LEU A 15 1.84 25.60 74.60
N GLY A 16 3.11 25.26 74.82
CA GLY A 16 3.89 24.45 73.89
C GLY A 16 3.30 23.07 73.65
N GLY A 17 2.85 22.40 74.72
CA GLY A 17 2.13 21.13 74.63
C GLY A 17 0.81 21.25 73.87
N LEU A 18 0.01 22.29 74.16
CA LEU A 18 -1.25 22.56 73.48
C LEU A 18 -1.05 22.77 71.96
N PHE A 19 -0.11 23.63 71.58
CA PHE A 19 0.18 23.87 70.15
C PHE A 19 0.75 22.64 69.46
N GLY A 20 1.59 21.85 70.14
CA GLY A 20 2.07 20.57 69.64
C GLY A 20 0.94 19.58 69.35
N VAL A 21 -0.04 19.48 70.24
CA VAL A 21 -1.23 18.63 70.05
C VAL A 21 -2.09 19.13 68.89
N ILE A 22 -2.31 20.44 68.78
CA ILE A 22 -3.09 21.04 67.68
C ILE A 22 -2.41 20.78 66.33
N LEU A 23 -1.09 20.95 66.24
CA LEU A 23 -0.32 20.68 65.01
C LEU A 23 -0.31 19.19 64.66
N ALA A 24 -0.16 18.31 65.65
CA ALA A 24 -0.23 16.86 65.43
C ALA A 24 -1.62 16.42 64.95
N TRP A 25 -2.68 17.00 65.51
CA TRP A 25 -4.05 16.75 65.07
C TRP A 25 -4.30 17.26 63.65
N ALA A 26 -3.87 18.49 63.34
CA ALA A 26 -4.00 19.08 62.01
C ALA A 26 -3.23 18.26 60.96
N SER A 27 -1.98 17.87 61.26
CA SER A 27 -1.16 17.04 60.38
C SER A 27 -1.82 15.69 60.07
N ARG A 28 -2.43 15.03 61.06
CA ARG A 28 -3.15 13.77 60.83
C ARG A 28 -4.48 13.96 60.10
N ARG A 29 -5.21 15.05 60.36
CA ARG A 29 -6.54 15.27 59.78
C ARG A 29 -6.50 15.67 58.30
N PHE A 30 -5.44 16.35 57.89
CA PHE A 30 -5.21 16.84 56.53
C PHE A 30 -4.11 16.08 55.78
N ALA A 31 -3.65 14.94 56.30
CA ALA A 31 -2.77 14.06 55.54
C ALA A 31 -3.52 13.55 54.30
N VAL A 32 -3.08 13.97 53.12
CA VAL A 32 -3.56 13.46 51.84
C VAL A 32 -2.75 12.20 51.54
N GLU A 33 -3.43 11.07 51.36
CA GLU A 33 -2.78 9.84 50.90
C GLU A 33 -2.38 10.02 49.43
N GLU A 34 -1.09 10.21 49.17
CA GLU A 34 -0.55 10.21 47.81
C GLU A 34 -0.36 8.75 47.36
N ASP A 35 -0.89 8.40 46.19
CA ASP A 35 -0.67 7.08 45.61
C ASP A 35 0.82 6.94 45.26
N PRO A 36 1.55 5.96 45.84
CA PRO A 36 2.99 5.80 45.61
C PRO A 36 3.35 5.51 44.15
N ARG A 37 2.36 5.18 43.30
CA ARG A 37 2.56 5.05 41.85
C ARG A 37 2.79 6.41 41.19
N VAL A 38 2.27 7.52 41.73
CA VAL A 38 2.43 8.85 41.13
C VAL A 38 3.89 9.26 41.11
N ASP A 39 4.61 9.11 42.22
CA ASP A 39 6.03 9.43 42.28
C ASP A 39 6.86 8.52 41.35
N ARG A 40 6.52 7.23 41.28
CA ARG A 40 7.18 6.29 40.34
C ARG A 40 6.97 6.67 38.89
N VAL A 41 5.77 7.11 38.51
CA VAL A 41 5.50 7.61 37.16
C VAL A 41 6.25 8.91 36.92
N LEU A 42 6.29 9.81 37.90
CA LEU A 42 6.99 11.09 37.80
C LEU A 42 8.50 10.92 37.59
N GLU A 43 9.14 9.97 38.28
CA GLU A 43 10.55 9.61 38.09
C GLU A 43 10.84 9.05 36.69
N MET A 44 9.85 8.40 36.05
CA MET A 44 9.97 7.89 34.69
C MET A 44 9.73 8.96 33.63
N LEU A 45 9.11 10.09 33.98
CA LEU A 45 8.83 11.18 33.05
C LEU A 45 10.05 12.09 32.84
N PRO A 46 10.13 12.84 31.73
CA PRO A 46 11.25 13.76 31.47
C PRO A 46 11.36 14.94 32.45
N GLY A 47 10.35 15.19 33.30
CA GLY A 47 10.37 16.27 34.30
C GLY A 47 10.35 17.71 33.77
N ALA A 48 10.14 17.91 32.45
CA ALA A 48 10.32 19.20 31.79
C ALA A 48 9.23 20.26 32.07
N ASN A 49 8.09 19.89 32.67
CA ASN A 49 6.97 20.80 33.00
C ASN A 49 6.53 21.73 31.85
N CYS A 50 6.58 21.24 30.61
CA CYS A 50 6.40 22.07 29.41
C CYS A 50 4.95 22.27 28.94
N GLY A 51 3.98 21.60 29.56
CA GLY A 51 2.56 21.72 29.19
C GLY A 51 2.15 21.06 27.86
N GLY A 52 3.08 20.47 27.10
CA GLY A 52 2.79 19.91 25.76
C GLY A 52 1.77 18.76 25.74
N CYS A 53 1.52 18.10 26.88
CA CYS A 53 0.48 17.08 27.02
C CYS A 53 -0.90 17.64 27.44
N GLY A 54 -1.03 18.96 27.63
CA GLY A 54 -2.26 19.61 28.10
C GLY A 54 -2.41 19.72 29.62
N TYR A 55 -1.40 19.30 30.39
CA TYR A 55 -1.39 19.40 31.86
C TYR A 55 -0.39 20.45 32.36
N PRO A 56 -0.71 21.22 33.42
CA PRO A 56 0.14 22.28 33.97
C PRO A 56 1.53 21.82 34.45
N SER A 57 1.65 20.59 34.96
CA SER A 57 2.92 20.04 35.44
C SER A 57 3.07 18.54 35.18
N CYS A 58 4.30 18.03 35.20
CA CYS A 58 4.59 16.60 35.08
C CYS A 58 4.00 15.78 36.23
N ARG A 59 3.89 16.36 37.44
CA ARG A 59 3.28 15.69 38.60
C ARG A 59 1.77 15.52 38.41
N GLU A 60 1.07 16.56 37.97
CA GLU A 60 -0.36 16.47 37.67
C GLU A 60 -0.64 15.53 36.49
N PHE A 61 0.24 15.50 35.49
CA PHE A 61 0.17 14.52 34.41
C PHE A 61 0.37 13.08 34.91
N ALA A 62 1.37 12.85 35.77
CA ALA A 62 1.60 11.55 36.40
C ALA A 62 0.39 11.08 37.21
N GLN A 63 -0.21 11.99 37.99
CA GLN A 63 -1.44 11.72 38.73
C GLN A 63 -2.60 11.36 37.79
N ALA A 64 -2.80 12.12 36.71
CA ALA A 64 -3.85 11.83 35.73
C ALA A 64 -3.67 10.47 35.03
N ILE A 65 -2.42 10.02 34.81
CA ILE A 65 -2.14 8.68 34.29
C ILE A 65 -2.57 7.61 35.31
N VAL A 66 -2.15 7.75 36.57
CA VAL A 66 -2.46 6.77 37.64
C VAL A 66 -3.97 6.69 37.91
N GLU A 67 -4.67 7.82 37.80
CA GLU A 67 -6.14 7.90 37.90
C GLU A 67 -6.88 7.39 36.65
N GLY A 68 -6.17 7.05 35.57
CA GLY A 68 -6.75 6.56 34.32
C GLY A 68 -7.47 7.62 33.47
N LYS A 69 -7.25 8.91 33.75
CA LYS A 69 -7.84 10.03 32.99
C LYS A 69 -7.14 10.27 31.66
N THR A 70 -5.88 9.85 31.54
CA THR A 70 -5.06 10.01 30.32
C THR A 70 -4.10 8.84 30.15
N THR A 71 -3.55 8.69 28.95
CA THR A 71 -2.59 7.62 28.63
C THR A 71 -1.15 8.13 28.71
N PRO A 72 -0.16 7.26 29.02
CA PRO A 72 1.26 7.66 29.05
C PRO A 72 1.79 8.19 27.72
N GLY A 73 1.15 7.83 26.60
CA GLY A 73 1.46 8.32 25.25
C GLY A 73 1.04 9.77 24.98
N ALA A 74 0.27 10.40 25.89
CA ALA A 74 -0.08 11.81 25.77
C ALA A 74 1.12 12.74 26.03
N CYS A 75 2.18 12.25 26.69
CA CYS A 75 3.42 13.01 26.84
C CYS A 75 4.12 13.15 25.50
N VAL A 76 4.20 14.38 24.98
CA VAL A 76 4.89 14.67 23.72
C VAL A 76 6.40 14.38 23.76
N ALA A 77 6.98 14.31 24.96
CA ALA A 77 8.40 14.07 25.16
C ALA A 77 8.72 12.63 25.59
N SER A 78 7.72 11.75 25.73
CA SER A 78 7.97 10.34 26.08
C SER A 78 8.35 9.53 24.85
N ASN A 79 9.31 8.63 25.02
CA ASN A 79 9.68 7.66 24.00
C ASN A 79 8.89 6.35 24.18
N SER A 80 8.93 5.49 23.17
CA SER A 80 8.23 4.20 23.15
C SER A 80 8.55 3.33 24.37
N GLU A 81 9.81 3.29 24.80
CA GLU A 81 10.25 2.52 25.96
C GLU A 81 9.65 3.04 27.27
N MET A 82 9.62 4.36 27.46
CA MET A 82 9.03 5.03 28.62
C MET A 82 7.52 4.78 28.70
N VAL A 83 6.80 4.94 27.57
CA VAL A 83 5.36 4.67 27.49
C VAL A 83 5.05 3.23 27.87
N LEU A 84 5.86 2.27 27.40
CA LEU A 84 5.70 0.85 27.75
C LEU A 84 5.94 0.59 29.24
N LYS A 85 6.97 1.19 29.84
CA LYS A 85 7.28 1.03 31.27
C LYS A 85 6.15 1.59 32.15
N ILE A 86 5.68 2.80 31.85
CA ILE A 86 4.59 3.45 32.59
C ILE A 86 3.27 2.68 32.40
N SER A 87 2.94 2.25 31.17
CA SER A 87 1.71 1.50 30.89
C SER A 87 1.67 0.16 31.61
N ARG A 88 2.82 -0.55 31.72
CA ARG A 88 2.94 -1.79 32.52
C ARG A 88 2.75 -1.53 34.01
N LEU A 89 3.26 -0.41 34.52
CA LEU A 89 3.16 -0.06 35.94
C LEU A 89 1.73 0.29 36.35
N VAL A 90 0.97 0.94 35.47
CA VAL A 90 -0.40 1.41 35.73
C VAL A 90 -1.48 0.42 35.25
N GLY A 91 -1.09 -0.60 34.47
CA GLY A 91 -2.01 -1.63 33.97
C GLY A 91 -2.86 -1.20 32.77
N LEU A 92 -2.43 -0.16 32.05
CA LEU A 92 -3.13 0.34 30.85
C LEU A 92 -2.69 -0.46 29.61
N LYS A 93 -3.65 -0.76 28.73
CA LYS A 93 -3.35 -1.33 27.41
C LYS A 93 -2.63 -0.29 26.56
N VAL A 94 -1.54 -0.71 25.92
CA VAL A 94 -0.72 0.16 25.07
C VAL A 94 -1.46 0.37 23.76
N GLU A 95 -2.12 1.52 23.62
CA GLU A 95 -2.60 1.98 22.32
C GLU A 95 -1.43 2.48 21.46
N GLU A 96 -1.62 2.46 20.14
CA GLU A 96 -0.62 2.76 19.12
C GLU A 96 0.22 4.01 19.44
N GLN A 97 1.54 3.84 19.34
CA GLN A 97 2.50 4.92 19.58
C GLN A 97 2.27 6.04 18.56
N ARG A 98 2.18 7.28 19.03
CA ARG A 98 2.32 8.46 18.16
C ARG A 98 3.64 8.37 17.41
N THR A 99 3.60 8.64 16.11
CA THR A 99 4.79 8.75 15.28
C THR A 99 5.75 9.77 15.91
N PRO A 100 7.02 9.40 16.17
CA PRO A 100 7.96 10.32 16.80
C PRO A 100 8.14 11.54 15.91
N MET A 101 8.06 12.75 16.49
CA MET A 101 8.17 14.00 15.75
C MET A 101 9.52 14.67 16.02
N VAL A 102 9.99 15.48 15.07
CA VAL A 102 11.23 16.27 15.18
C VAL A 102 10.99 17.69 14.70
N ALA A 103 11.61 18.66 15.36
CA ALA A 103 11.56 20.05 14.92
C ALA A 103 12.44 20.27 13.70
N VAL A 104 11.95 21.03 12.72
CA VAL A 104 12.70 21.49 11.56
C VAL A 104 12.53 23.00 11.38
N VAL A 105 13.53 23.62 10.77
CA VAL A 105 13.59 25.08 10.60
C VAL A 105 13.40 25.40 9.11
N HIS A 106 12.28 26.03 8.76
CA HIS A 106 11.93 26.41 7.40
C HIS A 106 12.67 27.67 6.92
N CYS A 107 13.98 27.73 7.14
CA CYS A 107 14.84 28.81 6.67
C CYS A 107 16.28 28.34 6.46
N GLN A 108 16.82 28.56 5.27
CA GLN A 108 18.24 28.33 4.96
C GLN A 108 19.03 29.62 4.69
N GLY A 109 18.34 30.75 4.51
CA GLY A 109 18.96 32.04 4.22
C GLY A 109 19.68 32.59 5.46
N GLY A 110 20.95 32.30 5.66
CA GLY A 110 21.75 32.90 6.73
C GLY A 110 22.18 34.33 6.41
N LYS A 111 23.08 34.89 7.23
CA LYS A 111 23.65 36.24 7.05
C LYS A 111 24.35 36.45 5.70
N LYS A 112 24.87 35.39 5.08
CA LYS A 112 25.56 35.45 3.78
C LYS A 112 24.59 35.42 2.59
N GLN A 113 23.42 34.83 2.78
CA GLN A 113 22.47 34.55 1.71
C GLN A 113 21.37 35.60 1.62
N THR A 114 21.12 36.33 2.71
CA THR A 114 20.04 37.30 2.81
C THR A 114 20.60 38.68 3.10
N THR A 115 20.01 39.71 2.50
CA THR A 115 20.33 41.11 2.80
C THR A 115 19.83 41.51 4.19
N GLU A 116 20.64 42.24 4.94
CA GLU A 116 20.21 42.95 6.16
C GLU A 116 19.79 44.38 5.78
N LEU A 117 18.67 44.85 6.34
CA LEU A 117 18.14 46.20 6.13
C LEU A 117 18.82 47.21 7.05
N PHE A 118 19.17 46.78 8.26
CA PHE A 118 19.83 47.59 9.29
C PHE A 118 20.56 46.65 10.27
N ASP A 119 21.47 47.19 11.07
CA ASP A 119 22.11 46.45 12.16
C ASP A 119 21.25 46.54 13.42
N TYR A 120 20.99 45.40 14.07
CA TYR A 120 20.15 45.34 15.26
C TYR A 120 21.02 45.35 16.51
N GLU A 121 21.08 46.50 17.18
CA GLU A 121 21.69 46.64 18.50
C GLU A 121 20.60 46.65 19.58
N GLY A 122 20.36 45.50 20.21
CA GLY A 122 19.31 45.36 21.21
C GLY A 122 19.45 44.08 22.02
N ILE A 123 18.39 43.71 22.73
CA ILE A 123 18.35 42.45 23.49
C ILE A 123 18.38 41.28 22.49
N GLU A 124 19.23 40.29 22.73
CA GLU A 124 19.33 39.07 21.91
C GLU A 124 18.09 38.17 22.07
N ASP A 125 16.95 38.65 21.59
CA ASP A 125 15.68 37.95 21.57
C ASP A 125 14.89 38.25 20.29
N CYS A 126 14.45 37.19 19.61
CA CYS A 126 13.69 37.30 18.37
C CYS A 126 12.39 38.09 18.54
N ARG A 127 11.71 38.02 19.69
CA ARG A 127 10.43 38.73 19.88
C ARG A 127 10.68 40.22 20.02
N ALA A 128 11.74 40.61 20.73
CA ALA A 128 12.17 42.01 20.82
C ALA A 128 12.54 42.57 19.44
N ALA A 129 13.30 41.81 18.63
CA ALA A 129 13.71 42.24 17.31
C ALA A 129 12.54 42.39 16.31
N VAL A 130 11.52 41.53 16.38
CA VAL A 130 10.34 41.64 15.50
C VAL A 130 9.55 42.93 15.73
N LEU A 131 9.63 43.54 16.92
CA LEU A 131 8.99 44.83 17.20
C LEU A 131 9.60 45.98 16.39
N LEU A 132 10.84 45.82 15.90
CA LEU A 132 11.52 46.79 15.04
C LEU A 132 11.43 46.34 13.59
N PHE A 133 10.42 46.84 12.86
CA PHE A 133 10.24 46.59 11.42
C PHE A 133 10.23 45.09 11.04
N GLU A 134 9.66 44.23 11.90
CA GLU A 134 9.63 42.77 11.72
C GLU A 134 10.99 42.06 11.76
N GLY A 135 12.05 42.77 12.17
CA GLY A 135 13.42 42.29 12.28
C GLY A 135 14.37 42.88 11.23
N SER A 136 15.67 42.73 11.46
CA SER A 136 16.73 43.32 10.62
C SER A 136 16.81 42.76 9.20
N LYS A 137 16.28 41.55 9.00
CA LYS A 137 16.45 40.77 7.79
C LYS A 137 15.52 41.24 6.67
N GLY A 138 16.06 41.40 5.46
CA GLY A 138 15.27 41.79 4.27
C GLY A 138 14.16 40.80 3.89
N CYS A 139 14.29 39.53 4.29
CA CYS A 139 13.21 38.56 4.18
C CYS A 139 12.32 38.59 5.44
N VAL A 140 11.11 39.12 5.30
CA VAL A 140 10.11 39.21 6.37
C VAL A 140 9.65 37.85 6.90
N TYR A 141 9.87 36.75 6.18
CA TYR A 141 9.51 35.39 6.65
C TYR A 141 10.67 34.68 7.34
N GLY A 142 11.91 35.12 7.13
CA GLY A 142 13.10 34.36 7.51
C GLY A 142 13.41 34.38 9.00
N CYS A 143 14.20 33.41 9.45
CA CYS A 143 14.77 33.40 10.80
C CYS A 143 15.67 34.64 11.01
N LEU A 144 15.52 35.31 12.15
CA LEU A 144 16.38 36.45 12.53
C LEU A 144 17.75 36.03 13.08
N GLY A 145 17.88 34.79 13.54
CA GLY A 145 19.16 34.26 14.02
C GLY A 145 19.57 34.69 15.44
N LEU A 146 18.62 35.15 16.28
CA LEU A 146 18.90 35.58 17.66
C LEU A 146 18.74 34.47 18.72
N GLY A 147 18.40 33.24 18.33
CA GLY A 147 18.50 32.09 19.23
C GLY A 147 17.41 31.93 20.30
N SER A 148 16.27 32.65 20.28
CA SER A 148 15.20 32.43 21.28
C SER A 148 14.73 30.97 21.37
N CYS A 149 14.72 30.23 20.26
CA CYS A 149 14.40 28.80 20.23
C CYS A 149 15.48 27.91 20.88
N VAL A 150 16.75 28.33 20.83
CA VAL A 150 17.88 27.66 21.49
C VAL A 150 17.72 27.83 23.01
N ASN A 151 17.51 29.07 23.46
CA ASN A 151 17.33 29.39 24.87
C ASN A 151 16.09 28.71 25.49
N ALA A 152 15.05 28.50 24.68
CA ALA A 152 13.81 27.85 25.12
C ALA A 152 13.88 26.31 25.13
N CYS A 153 14.90 25.68 24.55
CA CYS A 153 14.94 24.23 24.43
C CYS A 153 15.44 23.58 25.75
N PRO A 154 14.59 22.86 26.51
CA PRO A 154 15.00 22.25 27.78
C PRO A 154 15.88 21.00 27.58
N PHE A 155 15.93 20.46 26.36
CA PHE A 155 16.66 19.25 26.01
C PHE A 155 18.01 19.53 25.34
N GLY A 156 18.38 20.80 25.15
CA GLY A 156 19.62 21.18 24.45
C GLY A 156 19.67 20.69 22.99
N ALA A 157 18.50 20.44 22.38
CA ALA A 157 18.41 19.86 21.04
C ALA A 157 18.62 20.86 19.90
N ILE A 158 18.71 22.16 20.19
CA ILE A 158 18.88 23.21 19.18
C ILE A 158 20.14 23.99 19.51
N SER A 159 20.99 24.24 18.51
CA SER A 159 22.20 25.06 18.63
C SER A 159 22.30 26.07 17.50
N MET A 160 23.03 27.16 17.68
CA MET A 160 23.25 28.13 16.61
C MET A 160 24.34 27.63 15.65
N GLY A 161 23.98 27.46 14.38
CA GLY A 161 24.90 27.08 13.31
C GLY A 161 25.80 28.23 12.86
N SER A 162 26.85 27.89 12.11
CA SER A 162 27.83 28.85 11.57
C SER A 162 27.25 29.86 10.58
N ASN A 163 26.07 29.59 10.02
CA ASN A 163 25.32 30.49 9.15
C ASN A 163 24.40 31.46 9.91
N GLY A 164 24.40 31.41 11.26
CA GLY A 164 23.53 32.23 12.11
C GLY A 164 22.09 31.71 12.20
N LEU A 165 21.85 30.45 11.84
CA LEU A 165 20.52 29.83 11.92
C LEU A 165 20.51 28.68 12.94
N PRO A 166 19.38 28.42 13.60
CA PRO A 166 19.26 27.30 14.52
C PRO A 166 19.34 25.96 13.77
N VAL A 167 20.11 25.03 14.33
CA VAL A 167 20.29 23.65 13.85
C VAL A 167 19.75 22.71 14.92
N VAL A 168 18.83 21.82 14.52
CA VAL A 168 18.20 20.84 15.41
C VAL A 168 18.95 19.52 15.33
N ASP A 169 19.29 18.94 16.48
CA ASP A 169 19.80 17.58 16.61
C ASP A 169 18.62 16.60 16.77
N ASP A 170 18.39 15.77 15.75
CA ASP A 170 17.33 14.76 15.69
C ASP A 170 17.42 13.70 16.82
N ASN A 171 18.60 13.49 17.40
CA ASN A 171 18.80 12.51 18.46
C ASN A 171 18.36 13.04 19.83
N LEU A 172 18.56 14.34 20.06
CA LEU A 172 18.19 15.00 21.31
C LEU A 172 16.76 15.58 21.26
N CYS A 173 16.27 15.89 20.06
CA CYS A 173 14.93 16.46 19.90
C CYS A 173 13.86 15.44 20.30
N THR A 174 13.02 15.84 21.24
CA THR A 174 11.89 15.05 21.76
C THR A 174 10.58 15.34 21.05
N GLY A 175 10.53 16.33 20.14
CA GLY A 175 9.29 16.70 19.45
C GLY A 175 8.29 17.49 20.31
N CYS A 176 8.72 18.08 21.43
CA CYS A 176 7.84 18.77 22.38
C CYS A 176 7.15 20.06 21.88
N GLY A 177 7.62 20.65 20.77
CA GLY A 177 7.00 21.83 20.16
C GLY A 177 7.28 23.18 20.84
N ILE A 178 8.01 23.25 21.96
CA ILE A 178 8.33 24.52 22.63
C ILE A 178 8.97 25.52 21.65
N CYS A 179 9.93 25.06 20.85
CA CYS A 179 10.59 25.86 19.82
C CYS A 179 9.62 26.46 18.78
N VAL A 180 8.54 25.74 18.43
CA VAL A 180 7.47 26.22 17.55
C VAL A 180 6.74 27.39 18.21
N THR A 181 6.35 27.22 19.48
CA THR A 181 5.57 28.23 20.22
C THR A 181 6.34 29.52 20.48
N VAL A 182 7.65 29.44 20.72
CA VAL A 182 8.47 30.63 21.02
C VAL A 182 8.95 31.35 19.77
N CYS A 183 8.83 30.75 18.58
CA CYS A 183 9.31 31.35 17.34
C CYS A 183 8.34 32.44 16.87
N PRO A 184 8.68 33.75 16.95
CA PRO A 184 7.76 34.81 16.54
C PRO A 184 7.52 34.86 15.02
N LYS A 185 8.38 34.20 14.23
CA LYS A 185 8.25 34.12 12.77
C LYS A 185 7.47 32.87 12.31
N GLY A 186 7.14 31.94 13.21
CA GLY A 186 6.39 30.73 12.86
C GLY A 186 7.10 29.79 11.87
N ILE A 187 8.44 29.82 11.79
CA ILE A 187 9.22 29.05 10.80
C ILE A 187 9.67 27.66 11.30
N ILE A 188 9.35 27.29 12.53
CA ILE A 188 9.70 25.98 13.07
C ILE A 188 8.45 25.12 13.03
N GLU A 189 8.56 23.93 12.44
CA GLU A 189 7.48 22.96 12.34
C GLU A 189 7.91 21.63 12.94
N LEU A 190 6.95 20.83 13.44
CA LEU A 190 7.18 19.45 13.83
C LEU A 190 6.80 18.54 12.66
N ILE A 191 7.75 17.72 12.21
CA ILE A 191 7.52 16.71 11.17
C ILE A 191 7.81 15.30 11.72
N PRO A 192 7.26 14.23 11.11
CA PRO A 192 7.62 12.86 11.47
C PRO A 192 9.13 12.63 11.39
N LYS A 193 9.72 11.94 12.37
CA LYS A 193 11.18 11.74 12.49
C LYS A 193 11.73 10.85 11.37
N GLU A 194 10.89 10.01 10.77
CA GLU A 194 11.20 9.21 9.58
C GLU A 194 11.41 10.10 8.35
N GLN A 195 10.71 11.24 8.27
CA GLN A 195 10.87 12.19 7.18
C GLN A 195 12.21 12.92 7.29
N LYS A 196 13.15 12.56 6.40
CA LYS A 196 14.51 13.14 6.39
C LYS A 196 14.69 14.34 5.46
N ILE A 197 13.69 14.65 4.65
CA ILE A 197 13.73 15.76 3.68
C ILE A 197 12.59 16.73 4.00
N TYR A 198 12.91 18.03 4.04
CA TYR A 198 11.91 19.08 4.25
C TYR A 198 12.29 20.35 3.48
N LEU A 199 11.33 21.25 3.30
CA LEU A 199 11.54 22.53 2.64
C LEU A 199 12.09 23.55 3.66
N ALA A 200 13.30 24.07 3.45
CA ALA A 200 13.91 25.09 4.32
C ALA A 200 13.61 26.53 3.86
N CYS A 201 12.33 26.82 3.59
CA CYS A 201 11.86 28.17 3.23
C CYS A 201 10.40 28.38 3.64
N SER A 202 10.07 29.58 4.13
CA SER A 202 8.70 30.02 4.47
C SER A 202 8.23 31.25 3.70
N SER A 203 8.91 31.61 2.60
CA SER A 203 8.57 32.84 1.86
C SER A 203 7.39 32.64 0.92
N HIS A 204 6.34 33.42 1.09
CA HIS A 204 5.17 33.47 0.19
C HIS A 204 5.31 34.52 -0.93
N ASP A 205 6.43 35.24 -0.95
CA ASP A 205 6.70 36.25 -1.97
C ASP A 205 6.96 35.61 -3.35
N ARG A 206 6.65 36.36 -4.42
CA ARG A 206 6.95 35.94 -5.79
C ARG A 206 8.45 35.96 -6.05
N GLY A 207 8.91 35.06 -6.92
CA GLY A 207 10.33 34.77 -7.13
C GLY A 207 11.27 35.95 -7.40
N ARG A 208 10.82 37.05 -8.03
CA ARG A 208 11.66 38.24 -8.20
C ARG A 208 12.00 38.88 -6.85
N LYS A 209 10.97 39.18 -6.04
CA LYS A 209 11.13 39.77 -4.71
C LYS A 209 11.94 38.87 -3.78
N VAL A 210 11.78 37.55 -3.88
CA VAL A 210 12.60 36.59 -3.14
C VAL A 210 14.07 36.69 -3.53
N LYS A 211 14.38 36.71 -4.83
CA LYS A 211 15.76 36.80 -5.32
C LYS A 211 16.44 38.13 -5.00
N ASP A 212 15.67 39.21 -4.93
CA ASP A 212 16.17 40.53 -4.54
C ASP A 212 16.71 40.54 -3.10
N VAL A 213 16.17 39.69 -2.22
CA VAL A 213 16.54 39.65 -0.79
C VAL A 213 17.29 38.39 -0.37
N CYS A 214 17.10 37.24 -1.03
CA CYS A 214 17.64 35.94 -0.61
C CYS A 214 18.07 35.06 -1.80
N THR A 215 19.30 34.56 -1.76
CA THR A 215 19.87 33.72 -2.83
C THR A 215 19.44 32.25 -2.79
N VAL A 216 18.88 31.78 -1.67
CA VAL A 216 18.46 30.37 -1.44
C VAL A 216 16.95 30.25 -1.15
N GLY A 217 16.19 31.31 -1.40
CA GLY A 217 14.75 31.36 -1.14
C GLY A 217 13.94 30.63 -2.21
N CYS A 218 12.80 30.06 -1.82
CA CYS A 218 11.87 29.45 -2.77
C CYS A 218 11.26 30.52 -3.67
N VAL A 219 11.31 30.31 -4.98
CA VAL A 219 10.80 31.25 -5.99
C VAL A 219 9.41 30.88 -6.53
N GLY A 220 8.78 29.83 -5.97
CA GLY A 220 7.44 29.40 -6.34
C GLY A 220 7.31 28.76 -7.74
N CYS A 221 8.38 28.16 -8.28
CA CYS A 221 8.38 27.64 -9.66
C CYS A 221 7.52 26.39 -9.92
N GLY A 222 7.04 25.70 -8.89
CA GLY A 222 6.20 24.49 -9.03
C GLY A 222 6.91 23.22 -9.50
N ILE A 223 8.22 23.24 -9.79
CA ILE A 223 8.97 22.07 -10.26
C ILE A 223 8.88 20.91 -9.27
N CYS A 224 9.02 21.19 -7.97
CA CYS A 224 8.93 20.19 -6.91
C CYS A 224 7.56 19.47 -6.90
N ALA A 225 6.46 20.22 -7.00
CA ALA A 225 5.11 19.64 -7.08
C ALA A 225 4.93 18.76 -8.33
N LYS A 226 5.54 19.13 -9.45
CA LYS A 226 5.44 18.35 -10.71
C LYS A 226 6.24 17.04 -10.69
N VAL A 227 7.35 16.99 -9.97
CA VAL A 227 8.29 15.84 -10.01
C VAL A 227 8.12 14.87 -8.86
N THR A 228 7.46 15.27 -7.78
CA THR A 228 7.19 14.41 -6.63
C THR A 228 6.07 13.43 -6.96
N PRO A 229 6.28 12.11 -6.78
CA PRO A 229 5.20 11.11 -6.92
C PRO A 229 4.06 11.34 -5.92
N GLU A 230 2.86 10.86 -6.23
CA GLU A 230 1.72 10.74 -5.29
C GLU A 230 1.09 12.06 -4.76
N ASP A 231 1.25 13.17 -5.49
CA ASP A 231 0.69 14.49 -5.11
C ASP A 231 1.06 14.93 -3.67
N GLY A 232 2.26 14.55 -3.21
CA GLY A 232 2.77 14.86 -1.87
C GLY A 232 3.13 16.32 -1.61
N ILE A 233 3.20 17.14 -2.66
CA ILE A 233 3.46 18.59 -2.58
C ILE A 233 2.35 19.34 -3.32
N GLN A 234 1.76 20.32 -2.66
CA GLN A 234 0.81 21.26 -3.26
C GLN A 234 1.39 22.67 -3.23
N MET A 235 1.21 23.42 -4.32
CA MET A 235 1.62 24.83 -4.33
C MET A 235 0.49 25.69 -3.76
N ARG A 236 0.76 26.44 -2.68
CA ARG A 236 -0.15 27.45 -2.13
C ARG A 236 0.60 28.74 -1.85
N ASP A 237 0.03 29.87 -2.28
CA ASP A 237 0.61 31.20 -2.08
C ASP A 237 2.11 31.30 -2.45
N ASN A 238 2.46 30.77 -3.62
CA ASN A 238 3.84 30.68 -4.16
C ASN A 238 4.83 29.85 -3.34
N LEU A 239 4.37 29.10 -2.33
CA LEU A 239 5.18 28.20 -1.51
C LEU A 239 4.72 26.74 -1.67
N PRO A 240 5.64 25.76 -1.73
CA PRO A 240 5.28 24.35 -1.66
C PRO A 240 4.87 23.94 -0.23
N GLU A 241 3.64 23.49 -0.07
CA GLU A 241 3.15 22.80 1.13
C GLU A 241 3.35 21.29 0.96
N ILE A 242 3.89 20.63 1.98
CA ILE A 242 4.21 19.21 1.97
C ILE A 242 3.28 18.49 2.94
N ASP A 243 2.56 17.49 2.45
CA ASP A 243 1.72 16.64 3.31
C ASP A 243 2.55 15.51 3.90
N TYR A 244 3.09 15.75 5.10
CA TYR A 244 3.92 14.76 5.80
C TYR A 244 3.16 13.52 6.27
N GLN A 245 1.82 13.53 6.31
CA GLN A 245 1.04 12.35 6.68
C GLN A 245 1.13 11.26 5.61
N LYS A 246 1.32 11.65 4.34
CA LYS A 246 1.49 10.71 3.22
C LYS A 246 2.91 10.16 3.09
N ASN A 247 3.87 10.68 3.88
CA ASN A 247 5.29 10.32 3.78
C ASN A 247 5.83 10.35 2.32
N PRO A 248 5.72 11.51 1.63
CA PRO A 248 6.01 11.58 0.21
C PRO A 248 7.51 11.46 -0.11
N ASN A 249 7.82 10.85 -1.25
CA ASN A 249 9.20 10.73 -1.73
C ASN A 249 9.70 12.05 -2.33
N LEU A 250 10.41 12.85 -1.54
CA LEU A 250 10.91 14.18 -1.92
C LEU A 250 12.30 14.17 -2.58
N VAL A 251 12.89 13.00 -2.88
CA VAL A 251 14.28 12.92 -3.39
C VAL A 251 14.45 13.71 -4.68
N LEU A 252 13.48 13.65 -5.59
CA LEU A 252 13.53 14.43 -6.84
C LEU A 252 13.40 15.94 -6.60
N ALA A 253 12.59 16.35 -5.61
CA ALA A 253 12.43 17.77 -5.29
C ALA A 253 13.76 18.39 -4.82
N VAL A 254 14.57 17.66 -4.05
CA VAL A 254 15.92 18.09 -3.63
C VAL A 254 16.82 18.35 -4.84
N HIS A 255 16.90 17.38 -5.75
CA HIS A 255 17.84 17.44 -6.87
C HIS A 255 17.38 18.34 -8.03
N LYS A 256 16.07 18.57 -8.20
CA LYS A 256 15.52 19.41 -9.28
C LYS A 256 15.18 20.84 -8.84
N CYS A 257 15.31 21.18 -7.55
CA CYS A 257 15.09 22.54 -7.07
C CYS A 257 16.22 23.48 -7.54
N PRO A 258 15.93 24.51 -8.35
CA PRO A 258 16.97 25.43 -8.87
C PRO A 258 17.55 26.37 -7.81
N GLN A 259 16.90 26.48 -6.65
CA GLN A 259 17.34 27.32 -5.52
C GLN A 259 17.85 26.48 -4.35
N HIS A 260 17.87 25.15 -4.49
CA HIS A 260 18.32 24.22 -3.46
C HIS A 260 17.65 24.40 -2.09
N CYS A 261 16.36 24.79 -2.07
CA CYS A 261 15.63 25.11 -0.84
C CYS A 261 15.29 23.90 0.04
N PHE A 262 15.45 22.67 -0.46
CA PHE A 262 15.16 21.47 0.32
C PHE A 262 16.40 21.03 1.09
N VAL A 263 16.24 20.75 2.38
CA VAL A 263 17.29 20.16 3.21
C VAL A 263 17.13 18.65 3.20
N ASP A 264 18.23 17.97 2.91
CA ASP A 264 18.31 16.53 2.87
C ASP A 264 19.24 16.02 3.98
N LYS A 265 18.65 15.36 4.99
CA LYS A 265 19.43 14.79 6.10
C LYS A 265 20.08 13.45 5.75
N VAL A 266 19.78 12.86 4.59
CA VAL A 266 20.35 11.57 4.16
C VAL A 266 21.61 11.79 3.34
N LYS A 267 22.77 11.43 3.90
CA LYS A 267 24.07 11.63 3.23
C LYS A 267 24.31 10.66 2.07
N VAL A 268 23.86 9.41 2.19
CA VAL A 268 24.12 8.36 1.20
C VAL A 268 22.84 7.58 0.95
N ARG A 269 22.41 7.50 -0.31
CA ARG A 269 21.30 6.65 -0.75
C ARG A 269 21.82 5.44 -1.52
N ALA A 270 21.17 4.30 -1.32
CA ALA A 270 21.40 3.13 -2.15
C ALA A 270 21.01 3.47 -3.61
N LYS A 271 21.90 3.16 -4.55
CA LYS A 271 21.63 3.30 -5.98
C LYS A 271 21.04 1.99 -6.49
N VAL A 272 20.08 2.10 -7.41
CA VAL A 272 19.47 0.93 -8.05
C VAL A 272 20.56 0.13 -8.78
N ALA A 273 20.47 -1.20 -8.68
CA ALA A 273 21.31 -2.13 -9.40
C ALA A 273 20.43 -3.06 -10.24
N ILE A 274 20.87 -3.36 -11.46
CA ILE A 274 20.14 -4.24 -12.37
C ILE A 274 20.70 -5.66 -12.21
N GLY A 275 19.87 -6.55 -11.70
CA GLY A 275 20.19 -7.97 -11.49
C GLY A 275 20.46 -8.72 -12.80
N THR A 276 20.80 -10.01 -12.65
CA THR A 276 20.98 -10.93 -13.80
C THR A 276 19.68 -11.20 -14.55
N ASP A 277 18.54 -10.95 -13.90
CA ASP A 277 17.20 -11.34 -14.39
C ASP A 277 16.57 -10.26 -15.29
N CYS A 278 17.35 -9.26 -15.71
CA CYS A 278 16.90 -8.23 -16.62
C CYS A 278 16.63 -8.80 -18.01
N ASN A 279 15.39 -8.67 -18.48
CA ASN A 279 14.94 -9.13 -19.79
C ASN A 279 14.95 -8.04 -20.88
N GLY A 280 15.46 -6.84 -20.57
CA GLY A 280 15.57 -5.73 -21.52
C GLY A 280 14.23 -5.08 -21.94
N CYS A 281 13.21 -5.10 -21.09
CA CYS A 281 11.86 -4.59 -21.42
C CYS A 281 11.74 -3.07 -21.67
N GLY A 282 12.79 -2.27 -21.45
CA GLY A 282 12.76 -0.81 -21.67
C GLY A 282 12.12 0.04 -20.55
N GLN A 283 11.29 -0.54 -19.68
CA GLN A 283 10.43 0.22 -18.76
C GLN A 283 11.21 1.06 -17.73
N CYS A 284 12.25 0.50 -17.12
CA CYS A 284 13.04 1.24 -16.13
C CYS A 284 13.69 2.50 -16.75
N LYS A 285 14.11 2.43 -18.03
CA LYS A 285 14.66 3.57 -18.78
C LYS A 285 13.62 4.68 -18.99
N GLN A 286 12.38 4.31 -19.30
CA GLN A 286 11.27 5.25 -19.46
C GLN A 286 10.88 5.90 -18.12
N LEU A 287 10.88 5.13 -17.03
CA LEU A 287 10.52 5.60 -15.70
C LEU A 287 11.60 6.49 -15.07
N CYS A 288 12.87 6.34 -15.47
CA CYS A 288 13.97 7.02 -14.82
C CYS A 288 13.95 8.56 -15.06
N PRO A 289 13.60 9.37 -14.04
CA PRO A 289 13.44 10.82 -14.19
C PRO A 289 14.79 11.57 -14.32
N MET A 290 15.89 10.86 -14.09
CA MET A 290 17.27 11.36 -14.16
C MET A 290 18.01 10.86 -15.42
N GLY A 291 17.39 10.02 -16.25
CA GLY A 291 18.07 9.41 -17.39
C GLY A 291 19.31 8.61 -16.98
N ALA A 292 19.23 7.92 -15.84
CA ALA A 292 20.35 7.19 -15.24
C ALA A 292 20.42 5.71 -15.69
N ILE A 293 19.55 5.28 -16.59
CA ILE A 293 19.50 3.91 -17.10
C ILE A 293 19.86 3.91 -18.58
N ASP A 294 20.80 3.05 -18.94
CA ASP A 294 21.29 2.91 -20.30
C ASP A 294 21.16 1.47 -20.82
N GLY A 295 21.12 1.31 -22.13
CA GLY A 295 20.90 0.03 -22.82
C GLY A 295 19.76 0.10 -23.85
N GLU A 296 19.84 -0.79 -24.84
CA GLU A 296 18.86 -0.94 -25.92
C GLU A 296 17.73 -1.93 -25.56
N PRO A 297 16.54 -1.79 -26.16
CA PRO A 297 15.46 -2.76 -25.97
C PRO A 297 15.89 -4.19 -26.33
N GLY A 298 15.70 -5.13 -25.39
CA GLY A 298 16.10 -6.53 -25.53
C GLY A 298 17.50 -6.85 -24.98
N GLU A 299 18.29 -5.85 -24.61
CA GLU A 299 19.59 -6.04 -23.95
C GLU A 299 19.50 -5.78 -22.44
N ARG A 300 20.49 -6.29 -21.70
CA ARG A 300 20.61 -6.02 -20.28
C ARG A 300 20.98 -4.54 -20.06
N HIS A 301 20.07 -3.78 -19.47
CA HIS A 301 20.34 -2.41 -19.12
C HIS A 301 21.41 -2.28 -18.02
N THR A 302 22.07 -1.12 -17.98
CA THR A 302 23.04 -0.74 -16.96
C THR A 302 22.63 0.59 -16.31
N VAL A 303 23.13 0.83 -15.09
CA VAL A 303 22.84 2.06 -14.34
C VAL A 303 24.06 2.96 -14.37
N ILE A 304 23.89 4.16 -14.92
CA ILE A 304 24.88 5.24 -14.86
C ILE A 304 24.89 5.78 -13.44
N ARG A 305 25.82 5.30 -12.62
CA ARG A 305 25.86 5.58 -11.17
C ARG A 305 25.92 7.07 -10.86
N GLU A 306 26.55 7.88 -11.70
CA GLU A 306 26.67 9.34 -11.49
C GLU A 306 25.33 10.07 -11.58
N LYS A 307 24.43 9.62 -12.47
CA LYS A 307 23.10 10.21 -12.66
C LYS A 307 22.05 9.65 -11.69
N CYS A 308 22.30 8.47 -11.11
CA CYS A 308 21.37 7.83 -10.20
C CYS A 308 21.38 8.49 -8.81
N VAL A 309 20.27 9.15 -8.47
CA VAL A 309 20.06 9.82 -7.17
C VAL A 309 19.45 8.92 -6.10
N GLY A 310 19.18 7.64 -6.41
CA GLY A 310 18.57 6.69 -5.46
C GLY A 310 17.12 7.04 -5.10
N CYS A 311 16.33 7.54 -6.05
CA CYS A 311 14.93 7.91 -5.82
C CYS A 311 13.96 6.71 -5.75
N GLY A 312 14.37 5.50 -6.17
CA GLY A 312 13.53 4.30 -6.13
C GLY A 312 12.41 4.22 -7.17
N ILE A 313 12.17 5.26 -7.98
CA ILE A 313 11.01 5.30 -8.91
C ILE A 313 11.07 4.24 -10.02
N CYS A 314 12.27 3.91 -10.49
CA CYS A 314 12.47 2.92 -11.54
C CYS A 314 12.52 1.47 -11.01
N ASP A 315 12.48 1.30 -9.69
CA ASP A 315 12.23 0.02 -9.06
C ASP A 315 10.72 -0.16 -9.13
N MET A 316 10.22 -0.93 -10.12
CA MET A 316 8.77 -1.04 -10.35
C MET A 316 8.11 -1.45 -9.03
N PRO A 317 7.20 -0.63 -8.47
CA PRO A 317 6.52 -1.03 -7.26
C PRO A 317 5.71 -2.28 -7.62
N PHE A 318 6.02 -3.40 -6.98
CA PHE A 318 5.25 -4.65 -7.05
C PHE A 318 3.73 -4.40 -6.90
N LEU A 319 3.36 -3.32 -6.20
CA LEU A 319 1.99 -2.87 -5.99
C LEU A 319 1.28 -2.37 -7.26
N ASP A 320 1.98 -1.69 -8.17
CA ASP A 320 1.36 -1.17 -9.41
C ASP A 320 0.91 -2.31 -10.33
N HIS A 321 1.68 -3.41 -10.36
CA HIS A 321 1.29 -4.61 -11.10
C HIS A 321 0.08 -5.32 -10.47
N LEU A 322 -0.05 -5.29 -9.14
CA LEU A 322 -1.23 -5.82 -8.43
C LEU A 322 -2.47 -4.95 -8.66
N GLU A 323 -2.33 -3.62 -8.72
CA GLU A 323 -3.44 -2.71 -9.00
C GLU A 323 -3.97 -2.90 -10.42
N GLU A 324 -3.07 -3.14 -11.38
CA GLU A 324 -3.44 -3.48 -12.75
C GLU A 324 -4.23 -4.80 -12.81
N MET A 325 -3.81 -5.83 -12.05
CA MET A 325 -4.53 -7.10 -11.94
C MET A 325 -5.95 -6.90 -11.39
N ARG A 326 -6.11 -6.10 -10.32
CA ARG A 326 -7.41 -5.82 -9.70
C ARG A 326 -8.39 -5.22 -10.71
N TRP A 327 -7.98 -4.17 -11.42
CA TRP A 327 -8.86 -3.50 -12.38
C TRP A 327 -9.23 -4.36 -13.57
N ARG A 328 -8.32 -5.23 -14.02
CA ARG A 328 -8.60 -6.19 -15.11
C ARG A 328 -9.60 -7.26 -14.70
N ILE A 329 -9.46 -7.81 -13.48
CA ILE A 329 -10.43 -8.76 -12.92
C ILE A 329 -11.81 -8.11 -12.79
N ILE A 330 -11.89 -6.87 -12.28
CA ILE A 330 -13.16 -6.16 -12.14
C ILE A 330 -13.84 -5.97 -13.52
N ARG A 331 -13.10 -5.54 -14.54
CA ARG A 331 -13.66 -5.38 -15.91
C ARG A 331 -14.16 -6.70 -16.48
N SER A 332 -13.40 -7.79 -16.31
CA SER A 332 -13.84 -9.14 -16.72
C SER A 332 -15.11 -9.57 -15.99
N LEU A 333 -15.19 -9.34 -14.68
CA LEU A 333 -16.36 -9.68 -13.87
C LEU A 333 -17.60 -8.88 -14.31
N VAL A 334 -17.45 -7.58 -14.57
CA VAL A 334 -18.53 -6.74 -15.09
C VAL A 334 -19.02 -7.26 -16.44
N ALA A 335 -18.12 -7.63 -17.35
CA ALA A 335 -18.49 -8.21 -18.64
C ALA A 335 -19.29 -9.52 -18.49
N VAL A 336 -18.86 -10.41 -17.58
CA VAL A 336 -19.59 -11.65 -17.26
C VAL A 336 -20.98 -11.35 -16.71
N VAL A 337 -21.11 -10.41 -15.77
CA VAL A 337 -22.40 -10.03 -15.17
C VAL A 337 -23.36 -9.47 -16.22
N VAL A 338 -22.89 -8.56 -17.07
CA VAL A 338 -23.70 -7.99 -18.16
C VAL A 338 -24.14 -9.07 -19.13
N ALA A 339 -23.23 -9.95 -19.56
CA ALA A 339 -23.57 -11.06 -20.45
C ALA A 339 -24.54 -12.06 -19.80
N ALA A 340 -24.36 -12.38 -18.52
CA ALA A 340 -25.24 -13.28 -17.79
C ALA A 340 -26.66 -12.73 -17.64
N LEU A 341 -26.80 -11.41 -17.42
CA LEU A 341 -28.12 -10.74 -17.39
C LEU A 341 -28.81 -10.85 -18.75
N VAL A 342 -28.09 -10.61 -19.85
CA VAL A 342 -28.63 -10.80 -21.20
C VAL A 342 -29.08 -12.25 -21.41
N CYS A 343 -28.23 -13.24 -21.07
CA CYS A 343 -28.58 -14.65 -21.18
C CYS A 343 -29.79 -15.04 -20.30
N PHE A 344 -29.97 -14.39 -19.14
CA PHE A 344 -31.08 -14.66 -18.23
C PHE A 344 -32.43 -14.28 -18.83
N PHE A 345 -32.50 -13.16 -19.56
CA PHE A 345 -33.71 -12.77 -20.31
C PHE A 345 -34.11 -13.82 -21.36
N PHE A 346 -33.13 -14.50 -21.97
CA PHE A 346 -33.34 -15.57 -22.94
C PHE A 346 -33.21 -16.98 -22.35
N SER A 347 -33.31 -17.12 -21.02
CA SER A 347 -33.06 -18.39 -20.33
C SER A 347 -34.00 -19.53 -20.74
N GLY A 348 -35.23 -19.23 -21.19
CA GLY A 348 -36.14 -20.24 -21.74
C GLY A 348 -35.58 -20.90 -23.00
N GLN A 349 -35.19 -20.09 -23.98
CA GLN A 349 -34.60 -20.57 -25.24
C GLN A 349 -33.27 -21.30 -24.99
N LEU A 350 -32.48 -20.83 -24.02
CA LEU A 350 -31.24 -21.47 -23.62
C LEU A 350 -31.50 -22.88 -23.05
N LEU A 351 -32.52 -23.06 -22.20
CA LEU A 351 -32.86 -24.37 -21.67
C LEU A 351 -33.42 -25.31 -22.73
N ASP A 352 -34.26 -24.82 -23.64
CA ASP A 352 -34.74 -25.59 -24.78
C ASP A 352 -33.56 -26.05 -25.63
N PHE A 353 -32.57 -25.19 -25.86
CA PHE A 353 -31.34 -25.58 -26.52
C PHE A 353 -30.62 -26.68 -25.74
N LEU A 354 -30.28 -26.45 -24.47
CA LEU A 354 -29.49 -27.38 -23.65
C LEU A 354 -30.15 -28.76 -23.45
N THR A 355 -31.47 -28.86 -23.54
CA THR A 355 -32.23 -30.12 -23.37
C THR A 355 -32.42 -30.91 -24.67
N ARG A 356 -32.18 -30.31 -25.85
CA ARG A 356 -32.29 -31.00 -27.15
C ARG A 356 -31.55 -32.35 -27.21
N PRO A 357 -30.29 -32.48 -26.73
CA PRO A 357 -29.58 -33.75 -26.82
C PRO A 357 -30.29 -34.88 -26.08
N ALA A 358 -30.94 -34.58 -24.94
CA ALA A 358 -31.69 -35.57 -24.18
C ALA A 358 -33.02 -35.94 -24.85
N VAL A 359 -33.78 -34.95 -25.33
CA VAL A 359 -35.13 -35.16 -25.89
C VAL A 359 -35.08 -35.85 -27.27
N SER A 360 -33.99 -35.67 -28.02
CA SER A 360 -33.78 -36.30 -29.33
C SER A 360 -33.41 -37.79 -29.29
N LEU A 361 -33.23 -38.38 -28.10
CA LEU A 361 -32.90 -39.80 -27.92
C LEU A 361 -34.15 -40.68 -27.86
N HIS A 362 -34.01 -41.93 -28.30
CA HIS A 362 -35.08 -42.95 -28.23
C HIS A 362 -34.61 -44.15 -27.39
N PRO A 363 -35.30 -44.51 -26.29
CA PRO A 363 -36.45 -43.83 -25.68
C PRO A 363 -36.07 -42.49 -25.03
N ALA A 364 -36.94 -41.49 -25.15
CA ALA A 364 -36.70 -40.17 -24.58
C ALA A 364 -36.85 -40.21 -23.05
N PRO A 365 -35.84 -39.78 -22.28
CA PRO A 365 -35.91 -39.78 -20.82
C PRO A 365 -36.90 -38.73 -20.34
N LYS A 366 -37.70 -39.07 -19.32
CA LYS A 366 -38.63 -38.11 -18.73
C LYS A 366 -37.85 -37.15 -17.84
N ILE A 367 -37.77 -35.88 -18.24
CA ILE A 367 -37.10 -34.83 -17.45
C ILE A 367 -38.07 -34.33 -16.38
N ILE A 368 -37.69 -34.45 -15.11
CA ILE A 368 -38.48 -34.04 -13.95
C ILE A 368 -37.76 -32.96 -13.16
N PHE A 369 -38.51 -32.16 -12.40
CA PHE A 369 -37.95 -31.25 -11.40
C PHE A 369 -38.29 -31.77 -10.00
N LEU A 370 -37.27 -32.01 -9.17
CA LEU A 370 -37.45 -32.53 -7.82
C LEU A 370 -37.62 -31.42 -6.76
N SER A 371 -37.29 -30.17 -7.10
CA SER A 371 -37.25 -29.02 -6.19
C SER A 371 -38.02 -27.82 -6.75
N PRO A 372 -38.90 -27.15 -5.96
CA PRO A 372 -39.61 -25.94 -6.38
C PRO A 372 -38.69 -24.76 -6.70
N ILE A 373 -37.62 -24.57 -5.90
CA ILE A 373 -36.62 -23.50 -6.12
C ILE A 373 -35.63 -23.91 -7.22
N GLY A 374 -35.50 -25.21 -7.49
CA GLY A 374 -34.52 -25.77 -8.42
C GLY A 374 -34.59 -25.17 -9.82
N MET A 375 -35.78 -24.89 -10.35
CA MET A 375 -35.92 -24.35 -11.71
C MET A 375 -35.35 -22.93 -11.86
N PHE A 376 -35.47 -22.10 -10.82
CA PHE A 376 -34.83 -20.77 -10.80
C PHE A 376 -33.30 -20.89 -10.77
N THR A 377 -32.76 -21.73 -9.88
CA THR A 377 -31.31 -21.96 -9.76
C THR A 377 -30.72 -22.49 -11.07
N VAL A 378 -31.44 -23.39 -11.75
CA VAL A 378 -31.04 -23.94 -13.05
C VAL A 378 -30.97 -22.85 -14.12
N ARG A 379 -32.00 -22.01 -14.24
CA ARG A 379 -32.01 -20.87 -15.18
C ARG A 379 -30.88 -19.90 -14.88
N LEU A 380 -30.67 -19.56 -13.61
CA LEU A 380 -29.59 -18.66 -13.18
C LEU A 380 -28.22 -19.25 -13.54
N THR A 381 -27.97 -20.51 -13.19
CA THR A 381 -26.69 -21.19 -13.45
C THR A 381 -26.40 -21.29 -14.94
N ALA A 382 -27.39 -21.69 -15.73
CA ALA A 382 -27.28 -21.74 -17.19
C ALA A 382 -26.95 -20.38 -17.79
N SER A 383 -27.60 -19.32 -17.30
CA SER A 383 -27.39 -17.95 -17.79
C SER A 383 -26.02 -17.41 -17.42
N VAL A 384 -25.53 -17.69 -16.20
CA VAL A 384 -24.18 -17.32 -15.77
C VAL A 384 -23.12 -18.03 -16.60
N VAL A 385 -23.24 -19.35 -16.79
CA VAL A 385 -22.28 -20.11 -17.59
C VAL A 385 -22.30 -19.67 -19.06
N ALA A 386 -23.48 -19.48 -19.65
CA ALA A 386 -23.60 -18.93 -21.01
C ALA A 386 -23.03 -17.51 -21.11
N GLY A 387 -23.21 -16.68 -20.08
CA GLY A 387 -22.62 -15.36 -19.98
C GLY A 387 -21.07 -15.40 -19.94
N VAL A 388 -20.48 -16.38 -19.24
CA VAL A 388 -19.03 -16.61 -19.28
C VAL A 388 -18.56 -16.99 -20.68
N VAL A 389 -19.26 -17.91 -21.36
CA VAL A 389 -18.94 -18.29 -22.75
C VAL A 389 -19.00 -17.10 -23.70
N LEU A 390 -20.03 -16.25 -23.57
CA LEU A 390 -20.20 -15.05 -24.41
C LEU A 390 -19.13 -13.98 -24.14
N SER A 391 -18.77 -13.80 -22.87
CA SER A 391 -17.78 -12.79 -22.44
C SER A 391 -16.33 -13.27 -22.57
N LEU A 392 -16.11 -14.55 -22.90
CA LEU A 392 -14.77 -15.15 -22.99
C LEU A 392 -13.78 -14.39 -23.89
N PRO A 393 -14.13 -13.89 -25.09
CA PRO A 393 -13.18 -13.12 -25.91
C PRO A 393 -12.65 -11.88 -25.18
N PHE A 394 -13.52 -11.24 -24.38
CA PHE A 394 -13.14 -10.11 -23.55
C PHE A 394 -12.32 -10.52 -22.33
N ILE A 395 -12.66 -11.63 -21.67
CA ILE A 395 -11.88 -12.18 -20.54
C ILE A 395 -10.46 -12.50 -21.02
N LEU A 396 -10.32 -13.22 -22.14
CA LEU A 396 -9.03 -13.56 -22.73
C LEU A 396 -8.26 -12.29 -23.11
N TYR A 397 -8.92 -11.27 -23.67
CA TYR A 397 -8.29 -9.97 -23.90
C TYR A 397 -7.73 -9.34 -22.63
N GLN A 398 -8.47 -9.34 -21.52
CA GLN A 398 -7.98 -8.77 -20.25
C GLN A 398 -6.80 -9.56 -19.66
N VAL A 399 -6.87 -10.90 -19.71
CA VAL A 399 -5.78 -11.79 -19.26
C VAL A 399 -4.53 -11.57 -20.11
N TRP A 400 -4.66 -11.54 -21.43
CA TRP A 400 -3.51 -11.34 -22.32
C TRP A 400 -2.91 -9.95 -22.21
N CYS A 401 -3.73 -8.91 -22.05
CA CYS A 401 -3.20 -7.57 -21.81
C CYS A 401 -2.54 -7.44 -20.43
N PHE A 402 -2.85 -8.30 -19.44
CA PHE A 402 -2.12 -8.37 -18.16
C PHE A 402 -0.74 -9.01 -18.33
N ILE A 403 -0.64 -10.02 -19.19
CA ILE A 403 0.61 -10.73 -19.47
C ILE A 403 1.49 -9.93 -20.45
N ALA A 404 0.89 -9.14 -21.34
CA ALA A 404 1.57 -8.38 -22.40
C ALA A 404 2.73 -7.48 -21.95
N PRO A 405 2.72 -6.78 -20.79
CA PRO A 405 3.85 -5.99 -20.31
C PRO A 405 5.10 -6.84 -20.04
N GLY A 406 4.94 -8.14 -19.78
CA GLY A 406 6.05 -9.08 -19.59
C GLY A 406 6.64 -9.65 -20.88
N LEU A 407 6.09 -9.29 -22.05
CA LEU A 407 6.52 -9.78 -23.35
C LEU A 407 7.44 -8.81 -24.09
N LEU A 408 8.29 -9.35 -24.97
CA LEU A 408 9.11 -8.56 -25.88
C LEU A 408 8.24 -7.83 -26.93
N GLU A 409 8.67 -6.67 -27.41
CA GLU A 409 7.91 -5.89 -28.41
C GLU A 409 7.61 -6.68 -29.70
N LYS A 410 8.54 -7.55 -30.11
CA LYS A 410 8.37 -8.46 -31.27
C LYS A 410 7.29 -9.52 -31.01
N GLU A 411 7.15 -9.98 -29.78
CA GLU A 411 6.16 -10.99 -29.36
C GLU A 411 4.76 -10.38 -29.20
N ARG A 412 4.70 -9.11 -28.76
CA ARG A 412 3.46 -8.35 -28.60
C ARG A 412 2.64 -8.26 -29.89
N ARG A 413 3.30 -8.31 -31.07
CA ARG A 413 2.65 -8.33 -32.39
C ARG A 413 1.78 -9.58 -32.63
N TYR A 414 2.05 -10.68 -31.94
CA TYR A 414 1.31 -11.94 -32.10
C TYR A 414 0.06 -12.01 -31.20
N LEU A 415 -0.04 -11.18 -30.16
CA LEU A 415 -1.19 -11.14 -29.25
C LEU A 415 -2.57 -11.08 -29.93
N PRO A 416 -2.83 -10.22 -30.95
CA PRO A 416 -4.14 -10.21 -31.59
C PRO A 416 -4.48 -11.53 -32.30
N LYS A 417 -3.47 -12.23 -32.85
CA LYS A 417 -3.66 -13.56 -33.45
C LYS A 417 -3.96 -14.60 -32.37
N VAL A 418 -3.20 -14.58 -31.27
CA VAL A 418 -3.40 -15.49 -30.13
C VAL A 418 -4.81 -15.35 -29.56
N LEU A 419 -5.30 -14.13 -29.38
CA LEU A 419 -6.65 -13.83 -28.89
C LEU A 419 -7.76 -14.38 -29.80
N LEU A 420 -7.58 -14.24 -31.12
CA LEU A 420 -8.53 -14.78 -32.09
C LEU A 420 -8.54 -16.31 -32.05
N TYR A 421 -7.36 -16.95 -32.11
CA TYR A 421 -7.26 -18.40 -32.09
C TYR A 421 -7.72 -19.02 -30.76
N SER A 422 -7.43 -18.40 -29.61
CA SER A 422 -7.92 -18.89 -28.31
C SER A 422 -9.44 -18.85 -28.22
N SER A 423 -10.05 -17.75 -28.67
CA SER A 423 -11.52 -17.61 -28.67
C SER A 423 -12.18 -18.64 -29.60
N LEU A 424 -11.62 -18.85 -30.80
CA LEU A 424 -12.12 -19.85 -31.75
C LEU A 424 -11.95 -21.28 -31.22
N CYS A 425 -10.80 -21.60 -30.63
CA CYS A 425 -10.54 -22.92 -30.04
C CYS A 425 -11.50 -23.22 -28.90
N PHE A 426 -11.77 -22.27 -28.01
CA PHE A 426 -12.75 -22.47 -26.94
C PHE A 426 -14.15 -22.77 -27.48
N LEU A 427 -14.63 -21.98 -28.45
CA LEU A 427 -15.94 -22.20 -29.07
C LEU A 427 -16.01 -23.56 -29.80
N ALA A 428 -14.92 -23.97 -30.47
CA ALA A 428 -14.81 -25.28 -31.07
C ALA A 428 -14.87 -26.40 -30.01
N GLY A 429 -14.17 -26.24 -28.89
CA GLY A 429 -14.21 -27.19 -27.78
C GLY A 429 -15.60 -27.32 -27.15
N ALA A 430 -16.26 -26.19 -26.90
CA ALA A 430 -17.64 -26.15 -26.41
C ALA A 430 -18.61 -26.82 -27.40
N ALA A 431 -18.45 -26.58 -28.70
CA ALA A 431 -19.25 -27.21 -29.74
C ALA A 431 -19.04 -28.73 -29.78
N VAL A 432 -17.79 -29.21 -29.75
CA VAL A 432 -17.48 -30.64 -29.71
C VAL A 432 -18.09 -31.31 -28.48
N ALA A 433 -18.00 -30.66 -27.31
CA ALA A 433 -18.61 -31.18 -26.10
C ALA A 433 -20.12 -31.32 -26.23
N TYR A 434 -20.81 -30.28 -26.68
CA TYR A 434 -22.26 -30.26 -26.76
C TYR A 434 -22.82 -31.16 -27.88
N PHE A 435 -22.22 -31.14 -29.07
CA PHE A 435 -22.75 -31.87 -30.24
C PHE A 435 -22.24 -33.32 -30.34
N VAL A 436 -21.10 -33.65 -29.75
CA VAL A 436 -20.49 -34.99 -29.87
C VAL A 436 -20.46 -35.70 -28.53
N VAL A 437 -19.83 -35.09 -27.51
CA VAL A 437 -19.55 -35.78 -26.24
C VAL A 437 -20.82 -35.99 -25.42
N VAL A 438 -21.64 -34.95 -25.22
CA VAL A 438 -22.91 -35.02 -24.49
C VAL A 438 -23.84 -36.10 -25.06
N PRO A 439 -24.21 -36.09 -26.36
CA PRO A 439 -25.11 -37.12 -26.89
C PRO A 439 -24.51 -38.52 -26.85
N MET A 440 -23.19 -38.67 -27.01
CA MET A 440 -22.52 -39.97 -26.88
C MET A 440 -22.57 -40.50 -25.44
N ALA A 441 -22.33 -39.65 -24.44
CA ALA A 441 -22.47 -40.00 -23.03
C ALA A 441 -23.92 -40.38 -22.69
N LEU A 442 -24.91 -39.60 -23.17
CA LEU A 442 -26.33 -39.90 -22.92
C LEU A 442 -26.79 -41.19 -23.60
N ARG A 443 -26.32 -41.48 -24.83
CA ARG A 443 -26.59 -42.76 -25.51
C ARG A 443 -26.06 -43.94 -24.72
N PHE A 444 -24.86 -43.81 -24.15
CA PHE A 444 -24.29 -44.83 -23.29
C PHE A 444 -25.11 -45.02 -22.00
N LEU A 445 -25.46 -43.93 -21.31
CA LEU A 445 -26.24 -43.98 -20.07
C LEU A 445 -27.64 -44.60 -20.27
N ILE A 446 -28.33 -44.23 -21.35
CA ILE A 446 -29.67 -44.77 -21.66
C ILE A 446 -29.57 -46.20 -22.22
N GLY A 447 -28.50 -46.52 -22.96
CA GLY A 447 -28.28 -47.87 -23.50
C GLY A 447 -28.10 -48.96 -22.43
N MET A 448 -27.81 -48.57 -21.18
CA MET A 448 -27.79 -49.48 -20.03
C MET A 448 -29.17 -49.72 -19.39
N ALA A 449 -30.21 -48.99 -19.80
CA ALA A 449 -31.55 -49.14 -19.25
C ALA A 449 -32.24 -50.39 -19.85
N THR A 450 -32.97 -51.13 -19.01
CA THR A 450 -33.80 -52.26 -19.44
C THR A 450 -35.22 -51.80 -19.82
N PRO A 451 -35.97 -52.56 -20.63
CA PRO A 451 -37.32 -52.16 -21.09
C PRO A 451 -38.33 -51.87 -19.97
N GLU A 452 -38.11 -52.43 -18.78
CA GLU A 452 -38.98 -52.28 -17.61
C GLU A 452 -38.67 -51.02 -16.77
N ILE A 453 -37.51 -50.40 -16.97
CA ILE A 453 -37.04 -49.24 -16.18
C ILE A 453 -37.00 -48.00 -17.08
N GLN A 454 -37.99 -47.10 -16.91
CA GLN A 454 -37.98 -45.82 -17.62
C GLN A 454 -36.91 -44.87 -17.03
N PRO A 455 -35.97 -44.36 -17.83
CA PRO A 455 -34.96 -43.42 -17.36
C PRO A 455 -35.61 -42.07 -17.02
N GLN A 456 -35.44 -41.61 -15.78
CA GLN A 456 -35.87 -40.29 -15.32
C GLN A 456 -34.66 -39.42 -15.01
N PHE A 457 -34.59 -38.23 -15.60
CA PHE A 457 -33.50 -37.28 -15.36
C PHE A 457 -33.98 -36.08 -14.58
N ASP A 458 -33.28 -35.77 -13.49
CA ASP A 458 -33.45 -34.49 -12.80
C ASP A 458 -32.84 -33.37 -13.64
N ILE A 459 -33.63 -32.33 -13.90
CA ILE A 459 -33.21 -31.21 -14.76
C ILE A 459 -31.99 -30.48 -14.21
N GLY A 460 -31.85 -30.35 -12.89
CA GLY A 460 -30.72 -29.66 -12.27
C GLY A 460 -29.42 -30.40 -12.46
N ARG A 461 -29.41 -31.71 -12.20
CA ARG A 461 -28.24 -32.58 -12.42
C ARG A 461 -27.88 -32.67 -13.90
N TYR A 462 -28.87 -32.78 -14.77
CA TYR A 462 -28.66 -32.83 -16.22
C TYR A 462 -28.02 -31.54 -16.76
N ILE A 463 -28.62 -30.38 -16.47
CA ILE A 463 -28.08 -29.09 -16.94
C ILE A 463 -26.71 -28.82 -16.31
N GLY A 464 -26.53 -29.13 -15.03
CA GLY A 464 -25.23 -29.03 -14.37
C GLY A 464 -24.16 -29.92 -15.03
N PHE A 465 -24.52 -31.13 -15.46
CA PHE A 465 -23.63 -32.02 -16.22
C PHE A 465 -23.26 -31.40 -17.58
N VAL A 466 -24.24 -31.00 -18.40
CA VAL A 466 -24.01 -30.43 -19.74
C VAL A 466 -23.17 -29.15 -19.65
N LEU A 467 -23.47 -28.24 -18.73
CA LEU A 467 -22.75 -26.97 -18.57
C LEU A 467 -21.31 -27.18 -18.11
N LYS A 468 -21.08 -28.00 -17.06
CA LYS A 468 -19.72 -28.31 -16.58
C LYS A 468 -18.89 -28.98 -17.67
N LEU A 469 -19.49 -29.91 -18.41
CA LEU A 469 -18.84 -30.62 -19.50
C LEU A 469 -18.45 -29.66 -20.64
N THR A 470 -19.38 -28.81 -21.08
CA THR A 470 -19.15 -27.83 -22.15
C THR A 470 -18.05 -26.84 -21.77
N MET A 471 -18.07 -26.32 -20.55
CA MET A 471 -17.04 -25.41 -20.04
C MET A 471 -15.67 -26.08 -19.94
N ALA A 472 -15.60 -27.30 -19.41
CA ALA A 472 -14.34 -28.01 -19.25
C ALA A 472 -13.67 -28.27 -20.61
N PHE A 473 -14.43 -28.73 -21.60
CA PHE A 473 -13.90 -28.93 -22.95
C PHE A 473 -13.49 -27.62 -23.62
N GLY A 474 -14.27 -26.55 -23.47
CA GLY A 474 -13.88 -25.22 -23.96
C GLY A 474 -12.51 -24.79 -23.41
N LEU A 475 -12.32 -24.89 -22.10
CA LEU A 475 -11.05 -24.54 -21.44
C LEU A 475 -9.89 -25.45 -21.86
N VAL A 476 -10.12 -26.76 -21.96
CA VAL A 476 -9.05 -27.70 -22.35
C VAL A 476 -8.63 -27.50 -23.81
N PHE A 477 -9.55 -27.07 -24.68
CA PHE A 477 -9.22 -26.71 -26.06
C PHE A 477 -8.33 -25.46 -26.17
N GLU A 478 -8.10 -24.72 -25.08
CA GLU A 478 -7.11 -23.64 -25.07
C GLU A 478 -5.68 -24.16 -24.89
N LEU A 479 -5.47 -25.40 -24.40
CA LEU A 479 -4.15 -25.99 -24.18
C LEU A 479 -3.23 -25.93 -25.43
N PRO A 480 -3.68 -26.25 -26.65
CA PRO A 480 -2.85 -26.14 -27.85
C PRO A 480 -2.38 -24.70 -28.12
N VAL A 481 -3.24 -23.70 -27.90
CA VAL A 481 -2.91 -22.28 -28.10
C VAL A 481 -1.94 -21.80 -27.01
N PHE A 482 -2.17 -22.18 -25.76
CA PHE A 482 -1.24 -21.91 -24.66
C PHE A 482 0.12 -22.57 -24.90
N SER A 483 0.14 -23.83 -25.34
CA SER A 483 1.39 -24.54 -25.60
C SER A 483 2.19 -23.93 -26.76
N TYR A 484 1.52 -23.55 -27.87
CA TYR A 484 2.12 -22.78 -28.95
C TYR A 484 2.81 -21.52 -28.43
N PHE A 485 2.09 -20.73 -27.63
CA PHE A 485 2.57 -19.46 -27.15
C PHE A 485 3.73 -19.61 -26.14
N LEU A 486 3.62 -20.52 -25.17
CA LEU A 486 4.68 -20.76 -24.19
C LEU A 486 5.96 -21.32 -24.83
N THR A 487 5.83 -22.11 -25.90
CA THR A 487 6.98 -22.52 -26.71
C THR A 487 7.57 -21.36 -27.51
N GLN A 488 6.74 -20.42 -27.97
CA GLN A 488 7.21 -19.20 -28.62
C GLN A 488 8.01 -18.30 -27.67
N MET A 489 7.71 -18.28 -26.38
CA MET A 489 8.51 -17.58 -25.36
C MET A 489 9.74 -18.36 -24.88
N GLY A 490 9.91 -19.61 -25.30
CA GLY A 490 11.02 -20.48 -24.87
C GLY A 490 10.88 -21.05 -23.45
N ILE A 491 9.75 -20.84 -22.79
CA ILE A 491 9.45 -21.38 -21.44
C ILE A 491 9.19 -22.89 -21.51
N LEU A 492 8.57 -23.34 -22.60
CA LEU A 492 8.09 -24.71 -22.75
C LEU A 492 8.71 -25.39 -23.99
N THR A 493 9.42 -26.49 -23.79
CA THR A 493 10.02 -27.27 -24.87
C THR A 493 9.22 -28.55 -25.18
N PRO A 494 9.24 -29.05 -26.43
CA PRO A 494 8.60 -30.31 -26.80
C PRO A 494 9.15 -31.50 -25.99
N GLN A 495 10.44 -31.45 -25.67
CA GLN A 495 11.11 -32.46 -24.85
C GLN A 495 10.56 -32.50 -23.43
N PHE A 496 10.30 -31.33 -22.84
CA PHE A 496 9.67 -31.21 -21.52
C PHE A 496 8.27 -31.82 -21.49
N LEU A 497 7.42 -31.49 -22.48
CA LEU A 497 6.08 -32.06 -22.58
C LEU A 497 6.10 -33.59 -22.78
N ARG A 498 7.03 -34.10 -23.62
CA ARG A 498 7.20 -35.54 -23.84
C ARG A 498 7.62 -36.27 -22.56
N ARG A 499 8.56 -35.70 -21.79
CA ARG A 499 9.00 -36.27 -20.51
C ARG A 499 7.88 -36.30 -19.47
N LYS A 500 6.98 -35.31 -19.49
CA LYS A 500 5.86 -35.19 -18.54
C LYS A 500 4.56 -35.90 -18.97
N ARG A 501 4.54 -36.58 -20.12
CA ARG A 501 3.41 -37.39 -20.61
C ARG A 501 2.70 -38.25 -19.56
N PRO A 502 3.38 -39.11 -18.78
CA PRO A 502 2.68 -39.98 -17.82
C PRO A 502 1.92 -39.18 -16.74
N TYR A 503 2.46 -38.04 -16.30
CA TYR A 503 1.80 -37.17 -15.35
C TYR A 503 0.56 -36.48 -15.95
N ALA A 504 0.65 -36.05 -17.21
CA ALA A 504 -0.47 -35.43 -17.92
C ALA A 504 -1.63 -36.43 -18.10
N ILE A 505 -1.33 -37.69 -18.45
CA ILE A 505 -2.34 -38.74 -18.58
C ILE A 505 -3.07 -38.97 -17.25
N VAL A 506 -2.34 -39.09 -16.14
CA VAL A 506 -2.95 -39.25 -14.81
C VAL A 506 -3.85 -38.05 -14.46
N LEU A 507 -3.38 -36.82 -14.71
CA LEU A 507 -4.15 -35.60 -14.46
C LEU A 507 -5.44 -35.55 -15.31
N ILE A 508 -5.36 -35.97 -16.57
CA ILE A 508 -6.52 -36.03 -17.48
C ILE A 508 -7.56 -37.03 -16.94
N PHE A 509 -7.14 -38.23 -16.53
CA PHE A 509 -8.06 -39.21 -15.95
C PHE A 509 -8.69 -38.75 -14.63
N LEU A 510 -7.94 -38.04 -13.79
CA LEU A 510 -8.45 -37.46 -12.55
C LEU A 510 -9.46 -36.34 -12.83
N THR A 511 -9.17 -35.48 -13.80
CA THR A 511 -10.07 -34.40 -14.22
C THR A 511 -11.35 -34.97 -14.84
N ALA A 512 -11.22 -36.01 -15.68
CA ALA A 512 -12.36 -36.71 -16.24
C ALA A 512 -13.24 -37.32 -15.14
N ALA A 513 -12.66 -37.91 -14.09
CA ALA A 513 -13.40 -38.47 -12.96
C ALA A 513 -14.18 -37.42 -12.15
N ILE A 514 -13.70 -36.18 -12.06
CA ILE A 514 -14.41 -35.09 -11.38
C ILE A 514 -15.58 -34.57 -12.23
N LEU A 515 -15.40 -34.54 -13.56
CA LEU A 515 -16.38 -33.97 -14.48
C LEU A 515 -17.48 -34.97 -14.86
N THR A 516 -17.15 -36.26 -14.90
CA THR A 516 -18.10 -37.34 -15.21
C THR A 516 -18.74 -37.90 -13.96
N PRO A 517 -19.93 -38.53 -14.08
CA PRO A 517 -20.38 -39.46 -13.06
C PRO A 517 -19.31 -40.56 -12.81
N PRO A 518 -19.36 -41.24 -11.65
CA PRO A 518 -18.35 -42.22 -11.25
C PRO A 518 -18.49 -43.54 -12.03
N ASP A 519 -18.43 -43.49 -13.36
CA ASP A 519 -18.47 -44.64 -14.25
C ASP A 519 -17.26 -44.65 -15.21
N ILE A 520 -16.63 -45.82 -15.33
CA ILE A 520 -15.36 -46.01 -16.04
C ILE A 520 -15.50 -45.66 -17.53
N PHE A 521 -16.65 -45.96 -18.13
CA PHE A 521 -16.89 -45.75 -19.55
C PHE A 521 -16.96 -44.26 -19.89
N SER A 522 -17.77 -43.47 -19.18
CA SER A 522 -17.82 -42.02 -19.40
C SER A 522 -16.47 -41.37 -19.09
N GLN A 523 -15.75 -41.86 -18.07
CA GLN A 523 -14.41 -41.37 -17.76
C GLN A 523 -13.42 -41.60 -18.91
N ILE A 524 -13.36 -42.79 -19.50
CA ILE A 524 -12.49 -43.10 -20.66
C ILE A 524 -12.92 -42.29 -21.88
N LEU A 525 -14.22 -42.22 -22.13
CA LEU A 525 -14.81 -41.48 -23.25
C LEU A 525 -14.39 -40.02 -23.24
N MET A 526 -14.28 -39.42 -22.05
CA MET A 526 -13.82 -38.05 -21.88
C MET A 526 -12.31 -37.92 -21.82
N ALA A 527 -11.58 -38.87 -21.25
CA ALA A 527 -10.12 -38.82 -21.18
C ALA A 527 -9.47 -38.87 -22.57
N LEU A 528 -10.01 -39.66 -23.50
CA LEU A 528 -9.40 -39.90 -24.82
C LEU A 528 -9.28 -38.62 -25.69
N PRO A 529 -10.34 -37.79 -25.85
CA PRO A 529 -10.22 -36.49 -26.50
C PRO A 529 -9.19 -35.56 -25.86
N LEU A 530 -9.07 -35.56 -24.52
CA LEU A 530 -8.15 -34.69 -23.80
C LEU A 530 -6.68 -35.16 -23.99
N ILE A 531 -6.45 -36.47 -24.03
CA ILE A 531 -5.13 -37.05 -24.37
C ILE A 531 -4.74 -36.67 -25.81
N LEU A 532 -5.69 -36.73 -26.75
CA LEU A 532 -5.46 -36.33 -28.14
C LEU A 532 -5.05 -34.85 -28.23
N LEU A 533 -5.72 -33.96 -27.50
CA LEU A 533 -5.36 -32.54 -27.47
C LEU A 533 -3.99 -32.28 -26.85
N TYR A 534 -3.62 -33.05 -25.83
CA TYR A 534 -2.27 -32.98 -25.26
C TYR A 534 -1.19 -33.40 -26.27
N GLU A 535 -1.44 -34.45 -27.06
CA GLU A 535 -0.53 -34.86 -28.14
C GLU A 535 -0.45 -33.84 -29.28
N ILE A 536 -1.58 -33.23 -29.65
CA ILE A 536 -1.61 -32.10 -30.60
C ILE A 536 -0.75 -30.94 -30.08
N SER A 537 -0.83 -30.65 -28.78
CA SER A 537 -0.02 -29.59 -28.14
C SER A 537 1.48 -29.90 -28.23
N ILE A 538 1.89 -31.16 -28.04
CA ILE A 538 3.28 -31.59 -28.25
C ILE A 538 3.72 -31.41 -29.71
N TRP A 539 2.85 -31.76 -30.65
CA TRP A 539 3.13 -31.64 -32.07
C TRP A 539 3.30 -30.18 -32.49
N ILE A 540 2.39 -29.30 -32.08
CA ILE A 540 2.48 -27.85 -32.33
C ILE A 540 3.77 -27.27 -31.74
N SER A 541 4.08 -27.60 -30.49
CA SER A 541 5.33 -27.17 -29.84
C SER A 541 6.56 -27.60 -30.67
N SER A 542 6.57 -28.82 -31.22
CA SER A 542 7.67 -29.31 -32.06
C SER A 542 7.80 -28.60 -33.42
N LEU A 543 6.69 -28.15 -34.01
CA LEU A 543 6.71 -27.36 -35.24
C LEU A 543 7.29 -25.96 -34.99
N VAL A 544 6.92 -25.34 -33.88
CA VAL A 544 7.43 -24.00 -33.49
C VAL A 544 8.93 -24.04 -33.22
N GLU A 545 9.41 -25.04 -32.48
CA GLU A 545 10.85 -25.19 -32.18
C GLU A 545 11.68 -25.41 -33.45
N ARG A 546 11.18 -26.21 -34.41
CA ARG A 546 11.83 -26.40 -35.72
C ARG A 546 11.85 -25.13 -36.57
N GLY A 547 10.77 -24.33 -36.52
CA GLY A 547 10.70 -23.05 -37.21
C GLY A 547 11.71 -22.03 -36.69
N LYS A 548 11.91 -21.99 -35.36
CA LYS A 548 12.93 -21.14 -34.71
C LYS A 548 14.37 -21.57 -35.00
N ALA A 549 14.62 -22.86 -35.19
CA ALA A 549 15.95 -23.36 -35.53
C ALA A 549 16.35 -23.09 -36.99
N ALA A 550 15.38 -22.75 -37.85
CA ALA A 550 15.58 -22.47 -39.27
C ALA A 550 15.63 -20.96 -39.62
N SER A 551 15.34 -20.09 -38.65
CA SER A 551 15.38 -18.63 -38.72
C SER A 551 16.51 -18.08 -37.87
#